data_AF-A0A6N7ZXS1-F1
#
_entry.id   AF-A0A6N7ZXS1-F1
#
_cell.length_a   1.000
_cell.length_b   1.000
_cell.length_c   1.000
_cell.angle_alpha   90.00
_cell.angle_beta   90.00
_cell.angle_gamma   90.00
#
_symmetry.space_group_name_H-M   'P 1'
#
loop_
_entity.id
_entity.type
_entity.pdbx_description
1 polymer ?
#
loop_
_entity_poly.entity_id
_entity_poly.type
_entity_poly.pdbx_seq_one_letter_code
_entity_poly.pdbx_strand_id
1 'polypeptide(L)'
;MNAVSPRLNAERVRISVTAVYSGSAVLLNWGHTAKGGMTIETVLKDCGLMDVHPFKGMGCGKENGQRFRIFVALGETNDDLADQIYAGEAVLMKWSDDSINGTTCRFLIDGGPDGANGRHPCEGLSIGRREGEPLILSAWAVADDERPEDPGRARRRSRTPFFEQSEVKQAGILCRDDRFASFIAGIEAELLIGKLVSPRPEENHSEYAAAVVRSYLDIASRAELAHDTVKGQKSREKWVHLVNRYMDHMNWSGLRG
;
A
#
# COMPACT_ATOMS: atom_id res chain seq x y z
N MET A 1 43.83 41.54 -16.18
CA MET A 1 43.08 40.34 -16.58
C MET A 1 43.33 39.27 -15.54
N ASN A 2 42.47 39.18 -14.53
CA ASN A 2 42.53 38.14 -13.51
C ASN A 2 41.30 37.25 -13.69
N ALA A 3 41.54 35.97 -13.98
CA ALA A 3 40.52 34.98 -14.22
C ALA A 3 39.69 34.74 -12.95
N VAL A 4 38.39 34.99 -13.05
CA VAL A 4 37.38 34.56 -12.09
C VAL A 4 37.24 33.05 -12.25
N SER A 5 37.76 32.26 -11.32
CA SER A 5 37.42 30.83 -11.21
C SER A 5 36.00 30.70 -10.65
N PRO A 6 35.02 30.16 -11.39
CA PRO A 6 33.75 29.80 -10.80
C PRO A 6 33.95 28.52 -10.00
N ARG A 7 33.85 28.65 -8.68
CA ARG A 7 33.57 27.52 -7.79
C ARG A 7 32.28 26.88 -8.27
N LEU A 8 32.41 25.78 -9.00
CA LEU A 8 31.34 24.83 -9.25
C LEU A 8 31.00 24.22 -7.88
N ASN A 9 30.10 24.88 -7.16
CA ASN A 9 29.31 24.28 -6.10
C ASN A 9 28.49 23.15 -6.73
N ALA A 10 29.10 21.97 -6.84
CA ALA A 10 28.41 20.72 -7.02
C ALA A 10 27.66 20.45 -5.71
N GLU A 11 26.52 21.13 -5.55
CA GLU A 11 25.44 20.69 -4.68
C GLU A 11 24.90 19.40 -5.29
N ARG A 12 25.67 18.31 -5.12
CA ARG A 12 25.12 16.96 -5.14
C ARG A 12 24.17 16.90 -3.97
N VAL A 13 22.92 17.26 -4.21
CA VAL A 13 21.80 16.78 -3.40
C VAL A 13 21.87 15.26 -3.51
N ARG A 14 22.60 14.63 -2.57
CA ARG A 14 22.51 13.21 -2.31
C ARG A 14 21.10 12.99 -1.77
N ILE A 15 20.12 12.85 -2.66
CA ILE A 15 18.91 12.15 -2.30
C ILE A 15 19.38 10.69 -2.17
N SER A 16 19.79 10.29 -0.96
CA SER A 16 19.94 8.87 -0.64
C SER A 16 18.54 8.29 -0.63
N VAL A 17 18.04 7.93 -1.81
CA VAL A 17 16.71 7.34 -1.91
C VAL A 17 16.85 5.94 -1.38
N THR A 18 16.36 5.73 -0.16
CA THR A 18 16.35 4.44 0.50
C THR A 18 15.57 3.46 -0.37
N ALA A 19 16.20 2.33 -0.70
CA ALA A 19 15.50 1.25 -1.38
C ALA A 19 14.31 0.80 -0.53
N VAL A 20 13.20 0.45 -1.17
CA VAL A 20 12.08 -0.21 -0.49
C VAL A 20 12.52 -1.57 0.04
N TYR A 21 13.36 -2.26 -0.72
CA TYR A 21 14.01 -3.49 -0.34
C TYR A 21 15.40 -3.54 -0.98
N SER A 22 16.39 -4.05 -0.26
CA SER A 22 17.73 -4.34 -0.77
C SER A 22 18.29 -5.48 0.06
N GLY A 23 18.37 -6.67 -0.52
CA GLY A 23 18.79 -7.85 0.22
C GLY A 23 18.66 -9.15 -0.56
N SER A 24 18.93 -10.26 0.12
CA SER A 24 18.84 -11.62 -0.42
C SER A 24 17.40 -12.03 -0.69
N ALA A 25 17.19 -12.70 -1.81
CA ALA A 25 15.92 -13.24 -2.22
C ALA A 25 16.11 -14.65 -2.80
N VAL A 26 15.02 -15.38 -3.00
CA VAL A 26 15.02 -16.65 -3.73
C VAL A 26 13.97 -16.58 -4.83
N LEU A 27 14.33 -17.04 -6.02
CA LEU A 27 13.42 -17.11 -7.15
C LEU A 27 12.30 -18.13 -6.88
N LEU A 28 11.09 -17.64 -6.65
CA LEU A 28 9.94 -18.49 -6.41
C LEU A 28 9.34 -19.01 -7.71
N ASN A 29 9.21 -18.10 -8.68
CA ASN A 29 8.66 -18.40 -9.99
C ASN A 29 9.01 -17.28 -10.98
N TRP A 30 8.91 -17.57 -12.27
CA TRP A 30 8.92 -16.55 -13.33
C TRP A 30 7.91 -16.91 -14.41
N GLY A 31 7.54 -15.94 -15.24
CA GLY A 31 6.54 -16.17 -16.28
C GLY A 31 6.68 -15.22 -17.45
N HIS A 32 6.34 -15.70 -18.64
CA HIS A 32 6.29 -14.90 -19.86
C HIS A 32 5.02 -15.24 -20.64
N THR A 33 4.08 -14.29 -20.74
CA THR A 33 2.83 -14.49 -21.48
C THR A 33 2.48 -13.27 -22.31
N ALA A 34 1.81 -13.47 -23.46
CA ALA A 34 1.43 -12.38 -24.35
C ALA A 34 0.52 -11.32 -23.69
N LYS A 35 -0.37 -11.72 -22.77
CA LYS A 35 -1.26 -10.79 -22.06
C LYS A 35 -0.64 -10.24 -20.77
N GLY A 36 0.16 -11.06 -20.08
CA GLY A 36 0.69 -10.77 -18.75
C GLY A 36 2.11 -10.19 -18.74
N GLY A 37 2.83 -10.19 -19.87
CA GLY A 37 4.22 -9.74 -19.94
C GLY A 37 5.20 -10.71 -19.27
N MET A 38 6.38 -10.20 -18.90
CA MET A 38 7.43 -10.91 -18.18
C MET A 38 7.34 -10.63 -16.68
N THR A 39 7.34 -11.66 -15.84
CA THR A 39 7.22 -11.49 -14.38
C THR A 39 8.27 -12.26 -13.61
N ILE A 40 8.78 -11.65 -12.55
CA ILE A 40 9.67 -12.28 -11.56
C ILE A 40 8.95 -12.33 -10.23
N GLU A 41 8.86 -13.50 -9.62
CA GLU A 41 8.32 -13.70 -8.27
C GLU A 41 9.41 -14.23 -7.34
N THR A 42 9.58 -13.57 -6.19
CA THR A 42 10.65 -13.85 -5.24
C THR A 42 10.13 -14.03 -3.82
N VAL A 43 10.79 -14.88 -3.05
CA VAL A 43 10.73 -14.91 -1.58
C VAL A 43 11.83 -14.02 -1.03
N LEU A 44 11.49 -13.02 -0.22
CA LEU A 44 12.44 -12.14 0.45
C LEU A 44 13.01 -12.86 1.68
N LYS A 45 14.34 -12.86 1.84
CA LYS A 45 15.01 -13.56 2.95
C LYS A 45 15.36 -12.66 4.12
N ASP A 46 15.56 -11.36 3.86
CA ASP A 46 16.02 -10.41 4.87
C ASP A 46 14.86 -9.69 5.58
N CYS A 47 13.71 -10.37 5.68
CA CYS A 47 12.53 -9.91 6.40
C CYS A 47 12.33 -10.80 7.63
N GLY A 48 12.40 -10.23 8.83
CA GLY A 48 12.12 -10.94 10.07
C GLY A 48 10.66 -11.35 10.21
N LEU A 49 10.40 -12.35 11.05
CA LEU A 49 9.05 -12.91 11.28
C LEU A 49 8.01 -11.88 11.80
N MET A 50 8.47 -10.83 12.47
CA MET A 50 7.63 -9.76 13.02
C MET A 50 7.71 -8.48 12.18
N ASP A 51 8.52 -8.49 11.11
CA ASP A 51 8.72 -7.31 10.29
C ASP A 51 7.52 -7.07 9.39
N VAL A 52 7.22 -5.80 9.17
CA VAL A 52 6.21 -5.43 8.20
C VAL A 52 6.77 -5.67 6.81
N HIS A 53 6.05 -6.44 5.98
CA HIS A 53 6.41 -6.67 4.58
C HIS A 53 6.84 -5.36 3.89
N PRO A 54 8.04 -5.28 3.25
CA PRO A 54 8.61 -4.02 2.77
C PRO A 54 7.69 -3.24 1.82
N PHE A 55 7.00 -3.96 0.95
CA PHE A 55 6.05 -3.43 -0.03
C PHE A 55 4.62 -3.19 0.49
N LYS A 56 4.35 -3.45 1.79
CA LYS A 56 3.01 -3.28 2.37
C LYS A 56 2.51 -1.84 2.20
N GLY A 57 1.29 -1.72 1.69
CA GLY A 57 0.62 -0.44 1.47
C GLY A 57 1.00 0.27 0.16
N MET A 58 1.87 -0.31 -0.66
CA MET A 58 2.12 0.15 -2.03
C MET A 58 1.08 -0.42 -3.00
N GLY A 59 0.80 0.32 -4.07
CA GLY A 59 -0.13 -0.07 -5.12
C GLY A 59 0.34 -1.34 -5.83
N CYS A 60 -0.62 -2.18 -6.21
CA CYS A 60 -0.37 -3.45 -6.89
C CYS A 60 -1.22 -3.56 -8.17
N GLY A 61 -0.70 -4.30 -9.14
CA GLY A 61 -1.41 -4.67 -10.37
C GLY A 61 -0.86 -3.96 -11.60
N LYS A 62 -1.35 -4.36 -12.78
CA LYS A 62 -0.77 -3.89 -14.05
C LYS A 62 -0.98 -2.39 -14.29
N GLU A 63 -2.14 -1.86 -13.90
CA GLU A 63 -2.53 -0.48 -14.17
C GLU A 63 -2.24 0.47 -12.99
N ASN A 64 -2.37 -0.03 -11.76
CA ASN A 64 -2.27 0.76 -10.52
C ASN A 64 -1.07 0.35 -9.64
N GLY A 65 -0.19 -0.50 -10.17
CA GLY A 65 0.99 -0.96 -9.46
C GLY A 65 2.01 0.15 -9.29
N GLN A 66 2.66 0.19 -8.12
CA GLN A 66 3.78 1.08 -7.91
C GLN A 66 4.92 0.72 -8.87
N ARG A 67 5.45 1.72 -9.57
CA ARG A 67 6.64 1.58 -10.43
C ARG A 67 7.91 1.57 -9.59
N PHE A 68 8.88 0.79 -10.05
CA PHE A 68 10.18 0.61 -9.43
C PHE A 68 11.27 0.63 -10.49
N ARG A 69 12.46 1.08 -10.09
CA ARG A 69 13.70 0.57 -10.69
C ARG A 69 14.13 -0.61 -9.84
N ILE A 70 14.36 -1.74 -10.46
CA ILE A 70 14.83 -2.94 -9.77
C ILE A 70 16.16 -3.40 -10.34
N PHE A 71 16.94 -4.03 -9.47
CA PHE A 71 18.17 -4.75 -9.80
C PHE A 71 18.06 -6.16 -9.24
N VAL A 72 18.31 -7.15 -10.09
CA VAL A 72 18.28 -8.57 -9.77
C VAL A 72 19.59 -9.19 -10.25
N ALA A 73 20.28 -9.89 -9.36
CA ALA A 73 21.53 -10.58 -9.67
C ALA A 73 21.59 -11.94 -8.94
N LEU A 74 22.48 -12.83 -9.37
CA LEU A 74 22.73 -14.10 -8.69
C LEU A 74 23.35 -13.87 -7.30
N GLY A 75 22.91 -14.64 -6.31
CA GLY A 75 23.33 -14.48 -4.91
C GLY A 75 24.66 -15.15 -4.55
N GLU A 76 25.26 -15.92 -5.45
CA GLU A 76 26.45 -16.75 -5.19
C GLU A 76 27.71 -16.32 -5.96
N THR A 77 28.11 -15.06 -5.83
CA THR A 77 29.40 -14.61 -6.39
C THR A 77 30.26 -14.00 -5.29
N ASN A 78 31.37 -14.69 -4.99
CA ASN A 78 32.47 -14.20 -4.15
C ASN A 78 33.32 -13.12 -4.86
N ASP A 79 32.96 -12.77 -6.09
CA ASP A 79 33.53 -11.65 -6.85
C ASP A 79 32.59 -10.44 -6.74
N ASP A 80 33.16 -9.25 -6.62
CA ASP A 80 32.49 -7.94 -6.41
C ASP A 80 31.48 -7.53 -7.50
N LEU A 81 31.17 -8.42 -8.46
CA LEU A 81 30.23 -8.23 -9.55
C LEU A 81 29.26 -9.40 -9.57
N ALA A 82 28.16 -9.28 -8.82
CA ALA A 82 27.05 -10.22 -8.95
C ALA A 82 26.56 -10.26 -10.40
N ASP A 83 26.50 -11.46 -10.99
CA ASP A 83 26.02 -11.66 -12.36
C ASP A 83 24.60 -11.10 -12.48
N GLN A 84 24.49 -9.97 -13.16
CA GLN A 84 23.24 -9.23 -13.31
C GLN A 84 22.28 -10.03 -14.19
N ILE A 85 21.14 -10.40 -13.61
CA ILE A 85 20.03 -11.06 -14.32
C ILE A 85 19.14 -10.01 -14.97
N TYR A 86 18.84 -8.94 -14.22
CA TYR A 86 17.95 -7.88 -14.68
C TYR A 86 18.26 -6.56 -14.00
N ALA A 87 18.31 -5.47 -14.78
CA ALA A 87 18.27 -4.12 -14.25
C ALA A 87 17.38 -3.28 -15.15
N GLY A 88 16.34 -2.69 -14.58
CA GLY A 88 15.36 -1.98 -15.38
C GLY A 88 14.15 -1.57 -14.56
N GLU A 89 13.09 -1.22 -15.27
CA GLU A 89 11.84 -0.80 -14.66
C GLU A 89 10.91 -1.98 -14.43
N ALA A 90 10.17 -1.91 -13.33
CA ALA A 90 9.22 -2.92 -12.97
C ALA A 90 8.00 -2.31 -12.29
N VAL A 91 6.87 -2.98 -12.45
CA VAL A 91 5.61 -2.66 -11.78
C VAL A 91 5.34 -3.74 -10.74
N LEU A 92 5.06 -3.34 -9.50
CA LEU A 92 4.66 -4.27 -8.45
C LEU A 92 3.28 -4.86 -8.78
N MET A 93 3.24 -6.16 -9.03
CA MET A 93 2.01 -6.87 -9.37
C MET A 93 1.31 -7.40 -8.13
N LYS A 94 2.08 -7.91 -7.17
CA LYS A 94 1.56 -8.49 -5.94
C LYS A 94 2.65 -8.50 -4.87
N TRP A 95 2.24 -8.37 -3.63
CA TRP A 95 3.01 -8.80 -2.47
C TRP A 95 2.12 -9.67 -1.58
N SER A 96 2.73 -10.58 -0.82
CA SER A 96 2.02 -11.45 0.11
C SER A 96 2.92 -11.79 1.28
N ASP A 97 2.32 -11.90 2.45
CA ASP A 97 2.97 -12.40 3.66
C ASP A 97 2.13 -13.57 4.13
N ASP A 98 2.63 -14.79 3.90
CA ASP A 98 1.89 -16.00 4.23
C ASP A 98 2.80 -17.03 4.93
N SER A 99 2.19 -17.88 5.76
CA SER A 99 2.93 -18.85 6.58
C SER A 99 3.58 -19.98 5.76
N ILE A 100 3.23 -20.12 4.49
CA ILE A 100 3.61 -21.25 3.63
C ILE A 100 4.79 -20.88 2.71
N ASN A 101 4.81 -19.67 2.17
CA ASN A 101 5.76 -19.15 1.20
C ASN A 101 6.65 -18.07 1.83
N GLY A 102 6.21 -17.48 2.94
CA GLY A 102 6.88 -16.37 3.62
C GLY A 102 6.54 -15.03 2.97
N THR A 103 7.46 -14.08 3.09
CA THR A 103 7.37 -12.75 2.52
C THR A 103 7.70 -12.80 1.02
N THR A 104 6.71 -12.56 0.16
CA THR A 104 6.85 -12.74 -1.29
C THR A 104 6.44 -11.49 -2.06
N CYS A 105 7.11 -11.22 -3.18
CA CYS A 105 6.70 -10.17 -4.12
C CYS A 105 6.82 -10.62 -5.56
N ARG A 106 5.92 -10.12 -6.40
CA ARG A 106 5.92 -10.32 -7.84
C ARG A 106 6.00 -8.99 -8.56
N PHE A 107 6.95 -8.89 -9.47
CA PHE A 107 7.16 -7.76 -10.35
C PHE A 107 6.79 -8.14 -11.79
N LEU A 108 6.11 -7.25 -12.49
CA LEU A 108 6.05 -7.20 -13.94
C LEU A 108 7.25 -6.38 -14.37
N ILE A 109 8.20 -7.01 -15.07
CA ILE A 109 9.38 -6.33 -15.55
C ILE A 109 9.16 -5.86 -16.98
N ASP A 110 9.75 -4.71 -17.31
CA ASP A 110 9.83 -4.31 -18.70
C ASP A 110 10.71 -5.30 -19.45
N GLY A 111 10.27 -5.71 -20.64
CA GLY A 111 11.03 -6.62 -21.51
C GLY A 111 12.35 -6.04 -22.04
N GLY A 112 12.76 -4.86 -21.59
CA GLY A 112 13.96 -4.14 -22.04
C GLY A 112 13.90 -3.70 -23.51
N PRO A 113 14.81 -2.79 -23.94
CA PRO A 113 14.92 -2.36 -25.34
C PRO A 113 15.30 -3.51 -26.29
N ASP A 114 15.72 -4.65 -25.75
CA ASP A 114 16.01 -5.88 -26.48
C ASP A 114 14.86 -6.87 -26.37
N GLY A 115 13.72 -6.54 -26.97
CA GLY A 115 12.77 -7.54 -27.47
C GLY A 115 13.37 -8.51 -28.50
N ALA A 116 14.69 -8.74 -28.50
CA ALA A 116 15.46 -9.26 -29.62
C ALA A 116 15.63 -10.78 -29.60
N ASN A 117 15.02 -11.52 -28.66
CA ASN A 117 14.79 -12.98 -28.79
C ASN A 117 13.54 -13.51 -28.06
N GLY A 118 12.77 -12.68 -27.34
CA GLY A 118 11.57 -13.12 -26.61
C GLY A 118 11.84 -14.03 -25.39
N ARG A 119 13.08 -14.05 -24.89
CA ARG A 119 13.51 -14.89 -23.77
C ARG A 119 13.35 -14.17 -22.44
N HIS A 120 12.89 -14.87 -21.40
CA HIS A 120 12.77 -14.29 -20.05
C HIS A 120 14.15 -14.23 -19.37
N PRO A 121 14.51 -13.16 -18.62
CA PRO A 121 15.85 -13.04 -18.01
C PRO A 121 16.17 -14.14 -16.99
N CYS A 122 15.14 -14.69 -16.33
CA CYS A 122 15.30 -15.83 -15.40
C CYS A 122 15.14 -17.22 -16.08
N GLU A 123 15.07 -17.28 -17.41
CA GLU A 123 14.88 -18.56 -18.09
C GLU A 123 16.09 -19.48 -17.89
N GLY A 124 15.83 -20.71 -17.42
CA GLY A 124 16.86 -21.70 -17.09
C GLY A 124 17.31 -21.69 -15.62
N LEU A 125 16.85 -20.72 -14.81
CA LEU A 125 17.09 -20.70 -13.37
C LEU A 125 16.11 -21.60 -12.63
N SER A 126 16.56 -22.17 -11.52
CA SER A 126 15.73 -23.02 -10.67
C SER A 126 14.65 -22.18 -9.96
N ILE A 127 13.45 -22.73 -9.82
CA ILE A 127 12.32 -22.05 -9.18
C ILE A 127 11.86 -22.83 -7.93
N GLY A 128 11.36 -22.10 -6.94
CA GLY A 128 10.68 -22.66 -5.78
C GLY A 128 11.22 -22.17 -4.45
N ARG A 129 10.49 -22.43 -3.36
CA ARG A 129 10.83 -21.87 -2.04
C ARG A 129 12.17 -22.37 -1.48
N ARG A 130 12.49 -23.64 -1.74
CA ARG A 130 13.68 -24.34 -1.21
C ARG A 130 14.77 -24.52 -2.26
N GLU A 131 14.37 -24.83 -3.49
CA GLU A 131 15.27 -25.15 -4.61
C GLU A 131 15.40 -23.98 -5.60
N GLY A 132 14.70 -22.88 -5.37
CA GLY A 132 14.79 -21.71 -6.21
C GLY A 132 16.16 -21.05 -6.15
N GLU A 133 16.54 -20.44 -7.26
CA GLU A 133 17.83 -19.77 -7.40
C GLU A 133 18.01 -18.69 -6.33
N PRO A 134 19.14 -18.65 -5.61
CA PRO A 134 19.49 -17.55 -4.72
C PRO A 134 19.75 -16.27 -5.52
N LEU A 135 19.10 -15.18 -5.13
CA LEU A 135 19.15 -13.89 -5.80
C LEU A 135 19.53 -12.77 -4.82
N ILE A 136 20.01 -11.66 -5.36
CA ILE A 136 20.02 -10.34 -4.72
C ILE A 136 18.97 -9.49 -5.41
N LEU A 137 18.06 -8.90 -4.64
CA LEU A 137 17.03 -7.99 -5.14
C LEU A 137 17.21 -6.62 -4.47
N SER A 138 17.28 -5.59 -5.29
CA SER A 138 17.13 -4.20 -4.85
C SER A 138 16.00 -3.52 -5.61
N ALA A 139 15.16 -2.78 -4.90
CA ALA A 139 13.98 -2.13 -5.47
C ALA A 139 13.83 -0.69 -4.94
N TRP A 140 13.86 0.28 -5.84
CA TRP A 140 13.65 1.70 -5.53
C TRP A 140 12.33 2.17 -6.15
N ALA A 141 11.44 2.75 -5.35
CA ALA A 141 10.18 3.28 -5.85
C ALA A 141 10.44 4.44 -6.83
N VAL A 142 9.60 4.55 -7.87
CA VAL A 142 9.67 5.60 -8.88
C VAL A 142 8.35 6.38 -8.89
N ALA A 143 8.43 7.70 -8.83
CA ALA A 143 7.28 8.58 -8.89
C ALA A 143 6.83 8.81 -10.35
N ASP A 144 5.69 9.48 -10.52
CA ASP A 144 5.11 9.74 -11.85
C ASP A 144 5.96 10.71 -12.70
N ASP A 145 6.90 11.42 -12.06
CA ASP A 145 7.88 12.30 -12.70
C ASP A 145 9.22 11.60 -13.03
N GLU A 146 9.25 10.27 -13.03
CA GLU A 146 10.41 9.41 -13.31
C GLU A 146 11.56 9.50 -12.30
N ARG A 147 11.35 10.20 -11.18
CA ARG A 147 12.36 10.34 -10.13
C ARG A 147 12.20 9.24 -9.09
N PRO A 148 13.29 8.84 -8.43
CA PRO A 148 13.16 7.90 -7.34
C PRO A 148 12.39 8.55 -6.18
N GLU A 149 11.49 7.79 -5.59
CA GLU A 149 10.52 8.25 -4.60
C GLU A 149 10.83 7.68 -3.22
N ASP A 150 10.59 8.49 -2.19
CA ASP A 150 10.59 8.01 -0.81
C ASP A 150 9.53 6.89 -0.61
N PRO A 151 9.90 5.74 -0.02
CA PRO A 151 8.96 4.64 0.23
C PRO A 151 7.72 5.03 1.04
N GLY A 152 7.83 5.99 1.95
CA GLY A 152 6.71 6.49 2.74
C GLY A 152 5.70 7.26 1.89
N ARG A 153 6.18 8.06 0.92
CA ARG A 153 5.33 8.77 -0.04
C ARG A 153 4.63 7.83 -1.01
N ALA A 154 5.36 6.86 -1.56
CA ALA A 154 4.80 5.82 -2.44
C ALA A 154 3.61 5.11 -1.77
N ARG A 155 3.76 4.69 -0.50
CA ARG A 155 2.67 4.07 0.29
C ARG A 155 1.48 4.98 0.54
N ARG A 156 1.69 6.29 0.71
CA ARG A 156 0.60 7.25 0.94
C ARG A 156 -0.19 7.50 -0.34
N ARG A 157 0.48 7.62 -1.48
CA ARG A 157 -0.15 7.83 -2.79
C ARG A 157 -1.08 6.67 -3.18
N SER A 158 -0.68 5.44 -2.88
CA SER A 158 -1.50 4.26 -3.15
C SER A 158 -2.70 4.08 -2.20
N ARG A 159 -2.87 4.95 -1.20
CA ARG A 159 -4.06 4.91 -0.34
C ARG A 159 -5.22 5.60 -1.04
N THR A 160 -6.28 4.83 -1.29
CA THR A 160 -7.58 5.38 -1.70
C THR A 160 -7.98 6.52 -0.75
N PRO A 161 -8.24 7.73 -1.28
CA PRO A 161 -8.76 8.86 -0.50
C PRO A 161 -9.97 8.44 0.32
N PHE A 162 -10.16 9.04 1.50
CA PHE A 162 -11.22 8.63 2.43
C PHE A 162 -12.61 8.57 1.78
N PHE A 163 -12.96 9.57 0.97
CA PHE A 163 -14.27 9.67 0.30
C PHE A 163 -14.50 8.62 -0.80
N GLU A 164 -13.43 8.03 -1.33
CA GLU A 164 -13.49 6.96 -2.34
C GLU A 164 -13.46 5.56 -1.71
N GLN A 165 -13.27 5.47 -0.39
CA GLN A 165 -13.35 4.18 0.32
C GLN A 165 -14.79 3.73 0.49
N SER A 166 -15.01 2.41 0.56
CA SER A 166 -16.34 1.86 0.87
C SER A 166 -16.84 2.34 2.23
N GLU A 167 -18.15 2.45 2.38
CA GLU A 167 -18.83 2.91 3.58
C GLU A 167 -18.47 2.04 4.80
N VAL A 168 -18.31 0.72 4.59
CA VAL A 168 -17.82 -0.21 5.62
C VAL A 168 -16.47 0.23 6.17
N LYS A 169 -15.54 0.61 5.27
CA LYS A 169 -14.18 1.00 5.63
C LYS A 169 -14.15 2.40 6.23
N GLN A 170 -14.92 3.34 5.69
CA GLN A 170 -15.12 4.67 6.26
C GLN A 170 -15.65 4.57 7.70
N ALA A 171 -16.69 3.77 7.94
CA ALA A 171 -17.22 3.51 9.28
C ALA A 171 -16.22 2.76 10.18
N GLY A 172 -15.38 1.92 9.59
CA GLY A 172 -14.20 1.34 10.23
C GLY A 172 -13.26 2.38 10.83
N ILE A 173 -12.92 3.37 10.02
CA ILE A 173 -11.97 4.44 10.34
C ILE A 173 -12.59 5.44 11.33
N LEU A 174 -13.77 5.98 11.02
CA LEU A 174 -14.39 7.03 11.82
C LEU A 174 -14.78 6.54 13.22
N CYS A 175 -15.33 5.34 13.37
CA CYS A 175 -15.64 4.81 14.71
C CYS A 175 -14.38 4.53 15.56
N ARG A 176 -13.16 4.71 15.04
CA ARG A 176 -11.91 4.65 15.84
C ARG A 176 -11.29 6.04 16.08
N ASP A 177 -11.89 7.10 15.54
CA ASP A 177 -11.45 8.48 15.72
C ASP A 177 -12.16 9.09 16.94
N ASP A 178 -11.39 9.52 17.94
CA ASP A 178 -11.92 10.14 19.16
C ASP A 178 -12.74 11.41 18.88
N ARG A 179 -12.40 12.15 17.82
CA ARG A 179 -13.14 13.36 17.42
C ARG A 179 -14.51 12.99 16.87
N PHE A 180 -14.59 11.89 16.12
CA PHE A 180 -15.86 11.36 15.65
C PHE A 180 -16.70 10.81 16.80
N ALA A 181 -16.10 10.09 17.75
CA ALA A 181 -16.81 9.63 18.94
C ALA A 181 -17.37 10.81 19.77
N SER A 182 -16.59 11.87 19.93
CA SER A 182 -16.99 13.10 20.61
C SER A 182 -18.13 13.82 19.88
N PHE A 183 -18.06 13.92 18.55
CA PHE A 183 -19.13 14.46 17.71
C PHE A 183 -20.43 13.65 17.87
N ILE A 184 -20.33 12.33 17.81
CA ILE A 184 -21.47 11.42 18.00
C ILE A 184 -22.12 11.60 19.37
N ALA A 185 -21.32 11.75 20.43
CA ALA A 185 -21.82 12.03 21.77
C ALA A 185 -22.62 13.34 21.83
N GLY A 186 -22.20 14.37 21.09
CA GLY A 186 -22.92 15.64 20.99
C GLY A 186 -24.28 15.56 20.29
N ILE A 187 -24.51 14.54 19.44
CA ILE A 187 -25.74 14.39 18.65
C ILE A 187 -26.51 13.09 18.94
N GLU A 188 -26.09 12.28 19.91
CA GLU A 188 -26.67 10.95 20.22
C GLU A 188 -28.18 11.03 20.43
N ALA A 189 -28.63 12.00 21.23
CA ALA A 189 -30.04 12.18 21.57
C ALA A 189 -30.92 12.43 20.32
N GLU A 190 -30.37 13.12 19.32
CA GLU A 190 -31.05 13.37 18.05
C GLU A 190 -31.07 12.12 17.17
N LEU A 191 -29.96 11.36 17.15
CA LEU A 191 -29.82 10.16 16.30
C LEU A 191 -30.69 8.99 16.79
N LEU A 192 -30.84 8.84 18.11
CA LEU A 192 -31.34 7.61 18.70
C LEU A 192 -32.65 7.75 19.47
N ILE A 193 -33.32 8.91 19.47
CA ILE A 193 -34.62 9.24 20.09
C ILE A 193 -35.14 8.13 21.02
N GLY A 194 -34.74 8.17 22.29
CA GLY A 194 -35.22 7.28 23.34
C GLY A 194 -34.56 5.89 23.42
N LYS A 195 -33.58 5.58 22.56
CA LYS A 195 -32.79 4.33 22.65
C LYS A 195 -31.51 4.56 23.46
N LEU A 196 -31.25 3.66 24.40
CA LEU A 196 -30.00 3.61 25.15
C LEU A 196 -28.97 2.75 24.41
N VAL A 197 -27.72 3.19 24.40
CA VAL A 197 -26.59 2.47 23.82
C VAL A 197 -25.52 2.23 24.88
N SER A 198 -24.90 1.05 24.82
CA SER A 198 -23.75 0.62 25.62
C SER A 198 -22.69 0.04 24.68
N PRO A 199 -21.38 0.26 24.93
CA PRO A 199 -20.79 0.98 26.07
C PRO A 199 -21.00 2.48 26.00
N ARG A 200 -20.75 3.21 27.09
CA ARG A 200 -20.75 4.68 27.13
C ARG A 200 -19.40 5.24 26.66
N PRO A 201 -19.32 6.51 26.22
CA PRO A 201 -18.07 7.06 25.70
C PRO A 201 -16.93 6.96 26.72
N GLU A 202 -17.18 7.20 28.01
CA GLU A 202 -16.15 7.16 29.06
C GLU A 202 -15.52 5.77 29.26
N GLU A 203 -16.22 4.70 28.85
CA GLU A 203 -15.75 3.32 28.94
C GLU A 203 -14.90 2.95 27.73
N ASN A 204 -15.41 3.23 26.52
CA ASN A 204 -14.74 2.92 25.27
C ASN A 204 -15.30 3.77 24.11
N HIS A 205 -14.60 4.85 23.76
CA HIS A 205 -15.00 5.74 22.66
C HIS A 205 -15.26 5.01 21.34
N SER A 206 -14.41 4.03 21.00
CA SER A 206 -14.50 3.38 19.69
C SER A 206 -15.70 2.44 19.60
N GLU A 207 -15.94 1.65 20.64
CA GLU A 207 -17.08 0.76 20.70
C GLU A 207 -18.40 1.52 20.87
N TYR A 208 -18.40 2.62 21.64
CA TYR A 208 -19.53 3.53 21.76
C TYR A 208 -19.93 4.10 20.40
N ALA A 209 -18.99 4.71 19.67
CA ALA A 209 -19.26 5.26 18.34
C ALA A 209 -19.77 4.18 17.37
N ALA A 210 -19.18 2.98 17.41
CA ALA A 210 -19.65 1.85 16.61
C ALA A 210 -21.05 1.37 17.00
N ALA A 211 -21.41 1.40 18.28
CA ALA A 211 -22.72 1.00 18.76
C ALA A 211 -23.80 2.03 18.37
N VAL A 212 -23.54 3.32 18.56
CA VAL A 212 -24.47 4.39 18.16
C VAL A 212 -24.71 4.39 16.66
N VAL A 213 -23.65 4.29 15.86
CA VAL A 213 -23.76 4.20 14.39
C VAL A 213 -24.60 3.00 13.98
N ARG A 214 -24.37 1.81 14.56
CA ARG A 214 -25.19 0.63 14.25
C ARG A 214 -26.67 0.83 14.58
N SER A 215 -26.97 1.39 15.75
CA SER A 215 -28.34 1.68 16.18
C SER A 215 -29.03 2.72 15.30
N TYR A 216 -28.31 3.75 14.84
CA TYR A 216 -28.83 4.80 13.96
C TYR A 216 -29.12 4.27 12.54
N LEU A 217 -28.19 3.48 12.01
CA LEU A 217 -28.28 2.89 10.67
C LEU A 217 -29.24 1.70 10.59
N ASP A 218 -29.70 1.19 11.73
CA ASP A 218 -30.53 -0.01 11.87
C ASP A 218 -29.87 -1.29 11.32
N ILE A 219 -28.58 -1.46 11.61
CA ILE A 219 -27.76 -2.60 11.16
C ILE A 219 -27.16 -3.34 12.36
N ALA A 220 -27.08 -4.67 12.28
CA ALA A 220 -26.40 -5.48 13.28
C ALA A 220 -24.87 -5.39 13.14
N SER A 221 -24.39 -5.24 11.90
CA SER A 221 -22.98 -5.13 11.57
C SER A 221 -22.71 -4.11 10.47
N ARG A 222 -21.55 -3.44 10.53
CA ARG A 222 -21.07 -2.54 9.46
C ARG A 222 -20.98 -3.25 8.10
N ALA A 223 -20.79 -4.57 8.09
CA ALA A 223 -20.76 -5.35 6.85
C ALA A 223 -22.06 -5.22 6.03
N GLU A 224 -23.20 -4.95 6.68
CA GLU A 224 -24.48 -4.73 5.99
C GLU A 224 -24.47 -3.51 5.06
N LEU A 225 -23.56 -2.55 5.27
CA LEU A 225 -23.37 -1.42 4.35
C LEU A 225 -22.91 -1.87 2.96
N ALA A 226 -22.24 -3.02 2.85
CA ALA A 226 -21.85 -3.59 1.56
C ALA A 226 -22.94 -4.46 0.90
N HIS A 227 -24.06 -4.71 1.58
CA HIS A 227 -25.12 -5.56 1.03
C HIS A 227 -25.91 -4.81 -0.05
N ASP A 228 -26.12 -5.46 -1.19
CA ASP A 228 -26.97 -4.95 -2.27
C ASP A 228 -28.44 -5.30 -2.00
N THR A 229 -28.99 -4.68 -0.96
CA THR A 229 -30.40 -4.82 -0.56
C THR A 229 -31.01 -3.45 -0.32
N VAL A 230 -32.34 -3.35 -0.38
CA VAL A 230 -33.05 -2.10 -0.06
C VAL A 230 -32.69 -1.58 1.33
N LYS A 231 -32.52 -2.47 2.31
CA LYS A 231 -32.07 -2.12 3.65
C LYS A 231 -30.65 -1.54 3.63
N GLY A 232 -29.72 -2.24 2.96
CA GLY A 232 -28.34 -1.78 2.79
C GLY A 232 -28.24 -0.41 2.14
N GLN A 233 -29.04 -0.15 1.09
CA GLN A 233 -29.11 1.15 0.42
C GLN A 233 -29.57 2.27 1.37
N LYS A 234 -30.67 2.06 2.10
CA LYS A 234 -31.15 3.04 3.11
C LYS A 234 -30.12 3.31 4.20
N SER A 235 -29.42 2.28 4.66
CA SER A 235 -28.34 2.45 5.64
C SER A 235 -27.16 3.23 5.06
N ARG A 236 -26.79 3.03 3.79
CA ARG A 236 -25.76 3.83 3.11
C ARG A 236 -26.16 5.30 2.98
N GLU A 237 -27.40 5.60 2.61
CA GLU A 237 -27.91 6.97 2.52
C GLU A 237 -27.83 7.70 3.87
N LYS A 238 -28.26 7.04 4.96
CA LYS A 238 -28.10 7.56 6.32
C LYS A 238 -26.64 7.76 6.71
N TRP A 239 -25.77 6.82 6.34
CA TRP A 239 -24.33 6.92 6.59
C TRP A 239 -23.71 8.13 5.90
N VAL A 240 -23.98 8.31 4.61
CA VAL A 240 -23.50 9.47 3.82
C VAL A 240 -23.96 10.78 4.46
N HIS A 241 -25.22 10.85 4.89
CA HIS A 241 -25.73 12.03 5.58
C HIS A 241 -25.00 12.32 6.90
N LEU A 242 -24.76 11.30 7.72
CA LEU A 242 -24.01 11.43 8.98
C LEU A 242 -22.56 11.86 8.76
N VAL A 243 -21.88 11.28 7.75
CA VAL A 243 -20.51 11.65 7.40
C VAL A 243 -20.44 13.10 6.95
N ASN A 244 -21.34 13.55 6.08
CA ASN A 244 -21.38 14.95 5.64
C ASN A 244 -21.57 15.90 6.82
N ARG A 245 -22.51 15.58 7.73
CA ARG A 245 -22.73 16.37 8.95
C ARG A 245 -21.47 16.46 9.84
N TYR A 246 -20.72 15.36 9.98
CA TYR A 246 -19.45 15.36 10.69
C TYR A 246 -18.38 16.22 10.01
N MET A 247 -18.26 16.11 8.68
CA MET A 247 -17.29 16.91 7.92
C MET A 247 -17.59 18.40 8.00
N ASP A 248 -18.87 18.79 7.94
CA ASP A 248 -19.30 20.17 8.13
C ASP A 248 -18.96 20.70 9.54
N HIS A 249 -19.14 19.86 10.56
CA HIS A 249 -18.76 20.18 11.95
C HIS A 249 -17.24 20.38 12.09
N MET A 250 -16.43 19.55 11.43
CA MET A 250 -14.97 19.65 11.44
C MET A 250 -14.48 20.92 10.72
N ASN A 251 -15.11 21.29 9.60
CA ASN A 251 -14.78 22.54 8.88
C ASN A 251 -15.10 23.79 9.73
N TRP A 252 -16.17 23.75 10.53
CA TRP A 252 -16.57 24.86 11.40
C TRP A 252 -15.68 25.01 12.65
N SER A 253 -15.23 23.89 13.23
CA SER A 253 -14.35 23.90 14.41
C SER A 253 -12.92 24.33 14.07
N GLY A 254 -12.44 24.10 12.84
CA GLY A 254 -11.14 24.58 12.35
C GLY A 254 -11.04 26.09 12.11
N LEU A 255 -12.16 26.82 12.02
CA LEU A 255 -12.20 28.28 11.85
C LEU A 255 -12.23 29.06 13.18
N ARG A 256 -12.23 28.35 14.33
CA ARG A 256 -12.22 28.96 15.68
C ARG A 256 -10.90 28.72 16.44
N GLY A 257 -9.86 28.25 15.76
CA GLY A 257 -8.50 28.09 16.29
C GLY A 257 -7.62 29.29 15.98
#